data_AF-A0A3D4NHH0-F1
#
_entry.id   AF-A0A3D4NHH0-F1
#
_cell.length_a   1.000
_cell.length_b   1.000
_cell.length_c   1.000
_cell.angle_alpha   90.00
_cell.angle_beta   90.00
_cell.angle_gamma   90.00
#
_symmetry.space_group_name_H-M   'P 1'
#
loop_
_entity.id
_entity.type
_entity.pdbx_description
1 polymer ?
#
loop_
_entity_poly.entity_id
_entity_poly.type
_entity_poly.pdbx_seq_one_letter_code
_entity_poly.pdbx_strand_id
1 'polypeptide(L)'
;MKILAIRLKNLASLAGPFDIDFTAEPLASAGLFAITGPTGAGKSTLLDALCLALFGAVPRLSNAQVSAKAPDADGEIGTGDPRTLLRRGTGEGYAEVDFVGIDGRRYRARWEANRAREKAGGKLQASRQSLRDIDLDQLLASQKVEFKIQLESVLGLNFEQFTRAVLLAQSEFSAFLKANDNERSELLEKLTDTALYTRLGRRAFDKTKEARETHKLLQDQATGVTPLSPEARAELDERFNEAQRQLKAQQVQLKQLELQHTWLKDLRQLQDEQQSATEQLTGALQHWDSLAGERLKLTRLEQLAPQRHQFARKRELTARLTPLAAQIQQHTRQQTELNER
;
A
#
# COMPACT_ATOMS: atom_id res chain seq x y z
N MET A 1 16.14 -47.72 4.23
CA MET A 1 16.18 -47.79 5.71
C MET A 1 16.26 -49.25 6.15
N LYS A 2 17.14 -49.58 7.10
CA LYS A 2 17.31 -50.95 7.63
C LYS A 2 17.71 -50.90 9.12
N ILE A 3 17.04 -51.65 9.99
CA ILE A 3 17.45 -51.79 11.40
C ILE A 3 18.64 -52.74 11.50
N LEU A 4 19.67 -52.34 12.24
CA LEU A 4 20.90 -53.09 12.45
C LEU A 4 20.94 -53.74 13.83
N ALA A 5 20.57 -53.02 14.88
CA ALA A 5 20.51 -53.55 16.23
C ALA A 5 19.44 -52.83 17.08
N ILE A 6 18.88 -53.53 18.06
CA ILE A 6 18.01 -52.97 19.10
C ILE A 6 18.61 -53.32 20.46
N ARG A 7 18.90 -52.29 21.26
CA ARG A 7 19.35 -52.43 22.65
C ARG A 7 18.34 -51.78 23.58
N LEU A 8 18.02 -52.43 24.68
CA LEU A 8 17.12 -51.86 25.68
C LEU A 8 17.52 -52.28 27.08
N LYS A 9 17.20 -51.45 28.07
CA LYS A 9 17.43 -51.75 29.47
C LYS A 9 16.24 -51.29 30.30
N ASN A 10 15.74 -52.18 31.16
CA ASN A 10 14.72 -51.88 32.17
C ASN A 10 13.44 -51.23 31.60
N LEU A 11 12.92 -51.77 30.49
CA LEU A 11 11.66 -51.30 29.90
C LEU A 11 10.54 -52.33 30.13
N ALA A 12 9.40 -51.86 30.63
CA ALA A 12 8.20 -52.61 30.94
C ALA A 12 8.49 -53.95 31.62
N SER A 13 8.26 -55.06 30.93
CA SER A 13 8.49 -56.42 31.45
C SER A 13 9.94 -56.93 31.31
N LEU A 14 10.79 -56.26 30.53
CA LEU A 14 12.17 -56.66 30.27
C LEU A 14 13.12 -56.02 31.30
N ALA A 15 13.69 -56.84 32.17
CA ALA A 15 14.62 -56.43 33.23
C ALA A 15 16.08 -56.69 32.82
N GLY A 16 16.94 -55.69 33.00
CA GLY A 16 18.35 -55.77 32.58
C GLY A 16 18.58 -55.36 31.12
N PRO A 17 19.85 -55.34 30.68
CA PRO A 17 20.20 -55.01 29.31
C PRO A 17 19.90 -56.18 28.37
N PHE A 18 19.23 -55.90 27.27
CA PHE A 18 19.04 -56.78 26.14
C PHE A 18 19.69 -56.14 24.92
N ASP A 19 20.41 -56.93 24.15
CA ASP A 19 21.02 -56.53 22.88
C ASP A 19 20.63 -57.56 21.82
N ILE A 20 20.03 -57.08 20.74
CA ILE A 20 19.66 -57.88 19.58
C ILE A 20 20.35 -57.26 18.38
N ASP A 21 21.36 -57.95 17.86
CA ASP A 21 22.07 -57.58 16.66
C ASP A 21 21.53 -58.37 15.46
N PHE A 22 20.90 -57.67 14.51
CA PHE A 22 20.37 -58.25 13.28
C PHE A 22 21.45 -58.47 12.20
N THR A 23 22.67 -58.01 12.45
CA THR A 23 23.83 -58.20 11.57
C THR A 23 24.66 -59.43 11.93
N ALA A 24 24.39 -60.04 13.08
CA ALA A 24 25.03 -61.28 13.54
C ALA A 24 24.22 -62.53 13.17
N GLU A 25 24.89 -63.66 12.98
CA GLU A 25 24.22 -64.96 12.84
C GLU A 25 23.55 -65.36 14.16
N PRO A 26 22.34 -65.99 14.13
CA PRO A 26 21.65 -66.53 12.96
C PRO A 26 20.71 -65.53 12.24
N LEU A 27 20.62 -64.28 12.70
CA LEU A 27 19.64 -63.31 12.18
C LEU A 27 20.07 -62.69 10.84
N ALA A 28 21.38 -62.56 10.62
CA ALA A 28 21.95 -61.99 9.41
C ALA A 28 21.52 -62.72 8.13
N SER A 29 21.49 -64.06 8.17
CA SER A 29 21.16 -64.92 7.03
C SER A 29 19.69 -65.34 6.95
N ALA A 30 18.92 -65.21 8.03
CA ALA A 30 17.56 -65.72 8.11
C ALA A 30 16.57 -65.03 7.17
N GLY A 31 16.71 -63.72 6.94
CA GLY A 31 15.79 -62.89 6.12
C GLY A 31 14.39 -62.69 6.72
N LEU A 32 13.82 -63.72 7.34
CA LEU A 32 12.57 -63.71 8.09
C LEU A 32 12.78 -64.44 9.43
N PHE A 33 12.37 -63.83 10.53
CA PHE A 33 12.44 -64.43 11.86
C PHE A 33 11.16 -64.17 12.63
N ALA A 34 10.90 -64.99 13.65
CA ALA A 34 9.74 -64.87 14.52
C ALA A 34 10.16 -64.65 15.97
N ILE A 35 9.51 -63.71 16.65
CA ILE A 35 9.66 -63.48 18.09
C ILE A 35 8.51 -64.19 18.81
N THR A 36 8.78 -65.36 19.39
CA THR A 36 7.78 -66.19 20.06
C THR A 36 7.94 -66.16 21.58
N GLY A 37 6.84 -66.37 22.31
CA GLY A 37 6.83 -66.44 23.77
C GLY A 37 5.43 -66.28 24.35
N PRO A 38 5.21 -66.53 25.65
CA PRO A 38 3.90 -66.38 26.28
C PRO A 38 3.41 -64.91 26.29
N THR A 39 2.11 -64.70 26.46
CA THR A 39 1.55 -63.36 26.67
C THR A 39 2.19 -62.71 27.89
N GLY A 40 2.62 -61.45 27.78
CA GLY A 40 3.34 -60.74 28.85
C GLY A 40 4.87 -60.94 28.86
N ALA A 41 5.44 -61.82 28.01
CA ALA A 41 6.89 -62.04 27.94
C ALA A 41 7.72 -60.84 27.45
N GLY A 42 7.08 -59.74 27.03
CA GLY A 42 7.79 -58.55 26.55
C GLY A 42 8.02 -58.48 25.04
N LYS A 43 7.35 -59.33 24.25
CA LYS A 43 7.42 -59.28 22.77
C LYS A 43 7.07 -57.89 22.23
N SER A 44 5.97 -57.32 22.71
CA SER A 44 5.57 -55.96 22.33
C SER A 44 6.56 -54.92 22.85
N THR A 45 7.10 -55.11 24.07
CA THR A 45 8.13 -54.23 24.68
C THR A 45 9.34 -54.03 23.78
N LEU A 46 9.78 -55.08 23.09
CA LEU A 46 10.88 -54.98 22.13
C LEU A 46 10.55 -54.05 20.95
N LEU A 47 9.33 -54.17 20.40
CA LEU A 47 8.86 -53.31 19.32
C LEU A 47 8.60 -51.88 19.80
N ASP A 48 8.16 -51.71 21.04
CA ASP A 48 8.02 -50.39 21.64
C ASP A 48 9.37 -49.74 21.85
N ALA A 49 10.41 -50.50 22.23
CA ALA A 49 11.76 -49.99 22.39
C ALA A 49 12.29 -49.42 21.07
N LEU A 50 11.98 -50.06 19.94
CA LEU A 50 12.29 -49.55 18.61
C LEU A 50 11.64 -48.17 18.37
N CYS A 51 10.32 -48.06 18.58
CA CYS A 51 9.61 -46.78 18.43
C CYS A 51 10.06 -45.73 19.44
N LEU A 52 10.37 -46.14 20.66
CA LEU A 52 10.78 -45.27 21.74
C LEU A 52 12.18 -44.68 21.48
N ALA A 53 13.12 -45.49 21.01
CA ALA A 53 14.46 -45.04 20.64
C ALA A 53 14.41 -44.06 19.47
N LEU A 54 13.63 -44.38 18.43
CA LEU A 54 13.49 -43.54 17.24
C LEU A 54 12.69 -42.28 17.58
N PHE A 55 11.43 -42.38 17.99
CA PHE A 55 10.53 -41.22 18.05
C PHE A 55 10.29 -40.69 19.46
N GLY A 56 10.74 -41.40 20.50
CA GLY A 56 10.41 -41.05 21.88
C GLY A 56 8.93 -41.21 22.20
N ALA A 57 8.21 -41.99 21.40
CA ALA A 57 6.77 -42.23 21.51
C ALA A 57 6.48 -43.69 21.16
N VAL A 58 5.36 -44.22 21.65
CA VAL A 58 4.98 -45.62 21.45
C VAL A 58 3.50 -45.69 21.05
N PRO A 59 3.14 -46.46 20.01
CA PRO A 59 1.79 -46.45 19.43
C PRO A 59 0.67 -46.67 20.46
N ARG A 60 0.84 -47.65 21.35
CA ARG A 60 -0.17 -47.98 22.36
C ARG A 60 -0.36 -46.90 23.44
N LEU A 61 0.61 -45.99 23.61
CA LEU A 61 0.51 -44.88 24.56
C LEU A 61 -0.08 -43.62 23.91
N SER A 62 0.09 -43.46 22.60
CA SER A 62 -0.46 -42.33 21.83
C SER A 62 -1.99 -42.26 21.85
N ASN A 63 -2.67 -43.41 21.99
CA ASN A 63 -4.13 -43.51 22.07
C ASN A 63 -4.67 -43.55 23.52
N ALA A 64 -3.80 -43.49 24.53
CA ALA A 64 -4.25 -43.44 25.93
C ALA A 64 -4.92 -42.09 26.20
N GLN A 65 -6.05 -42.09 26.91
CA GLN A 65 -6.75 -40.84 27.25
C GLN A 65 -5.79 -39.87 27.95
N VAL A 66 -5.57 -38.69 27.34
CA VAL A 66 -4.62 -37.65 27.76
C VAL A 66 -4.82 -37.20 29.22
N SER A 67 -5.99 -37.47 29.79
CA SER A 67 -6.39 -37.13 31.17
C SER A 67 -6.24 -38.26 32.19
N ALA A 68 -5.98 -39.50 31.78
CA ALA A 68 -5.79 -40.60 32.72
C ALA A 68 -4.38 -40.55 33.31
N LYS A 69 -4.27 -40.71 34.63
CA LYS A 69 -3.01 -40.70 35.35
C LYS A 69 -2.75 -42.06 35.99
N ALA A 70 -1.54 -42.55 35.83
CA ALA A 70 -1.07 -43.77 36.46
C ALA A 70 -0.25 -43.43 37.73
N PRO A 71 -0.43 -44.17 38.83
CA PRO A 71 0.43 -44.03 40.00
C PRO A 71 1.86 -44.49 39.69
N ASP A 72 2.82 -43.66 40.08
CA ASP A 72 4.27 -43.92 40.04
C ASP A 72 4.91 -43.61 41.42
N ALA A 73 6.16 -44.00 41.60
CA ALA A 73 6.87 -43.92 42.88
C ALA A 73 6.99 -42.50 43.50
N ASP A 74 6.87 -41.44 42.69
CA ASP A 74 7.01 -40.02 43.11
C ASP A 74 5.74 -39.19 42.82
N GLY A 75 4.59 -39.84 42.56
CA GLY A 75 3.32 -39.18 42.29
C GLY A 75 2.55 -39.79 41.12
N GLU A 76 1.95 -38.94 40.29
CA GLU A 76 1.13 -39.35 39.15
C GLU A 76 1.81 -39.00 37.83
N ILE A 77 1.83 -39.94 36.89
CA ILE A 77 2.32 -39.72 35.51
C ILE A 77 1.15 -39.91 34.55
N GLY A 78 1.05 -39.05 33.52
CA GLY A 78 0.05 -39.24 32.47
C GLY A 78 0.22 -40.62 31.81
N THR A 79 -0.86 -41.36 31.64
CA THR A 79 -0.83 -42.71 31.03
C THR A 79 -0.26 -42.70 29.60
N GLY A 80 -0.32 -41.57 28.90
CA GLY A 80 0.30 -41.38 27.59
C GLY A 80 1.79 -40.98 27.62
N ASP A 81 2.40 -40.79 28.79
CA ASP A 81 3.81 -40.42 28.88
C ASP A 81 4.71 -41.65 28.59
N PRO A 82 5.63 -41.58 27.61
CA PRO A 82 6.54 -42.68 27.27
C PRO A 82 7.39 -43.17 28.44
N ARG A 83 7.64 -42.30 29.44
CA ARG A 83 8.43 -42.66 30.63
C ARG A 83 7.73 -43.66 31.54
N THR A 84 6.41 -43.88 31.37
CA THR A 84 5.67 -44.97 32.05
C THR A 84 6.19 -46.36 31.67
N LEU A 85 6.92 -46.48 30.55
CA LEU A 85 7.59 -47.71 30.15
C LEU A 85 8.82 -48.02 30.97
N LEU A 86 9.33 -47.11 31.80
CA LEU A 86 10.41 -47.43 32.72
C LEU A 86 9.93 -48.48 33.73
N ARG A 87 10.65 -49.60 33.85
CA ARG A 87 10.28 -50.68 34.75
C ARG A 87 10.22 -50.19 36.20
N ARG A 88 9.12 -50.50 36.90
CA ARG A 88 8.96 -50.17 38.33
C ARG A 88 10.08 -50.81 39.16
N GLY A 89 10.58 -50.06 40.15
CA GLY A 89 11.70 -50.50 40.99
C GLY A 89 13.09 -50.32 40.36
N THR A 90 13.19 -49.67 39.21
CA THR A 90 14.49 -49.35 38.57
C THR A 90 14.74 -47.84 38.55
N GLY A 91 16.02 -47.45 38.65
CA GLY A 91 16.45 -46.07 38.66
C GLY A 91 16.76 -45.48 37.29
N GLU A 92 16.93 -46.32 36.27
CA GLU A 92 17.30 -45.93 34.91
C GLU A 92 16.84 -46.98 33.90
N GLY A 93 16.58 -46.52 32.68
CA GLY A 93 16.27 -47.36 31.54
C GLY A 93 16.50 -46.63 30.23
N TYR A 94 16.78 -47.38 29.17
CA TYR A 94 17.03 -46.83 27.84
C TYR A 94 16.51 -47.75 26.74
N ALA A 95 16.29 -47.15 25.58
CA ALA A 95 16.12 -47.82 24.30
C ALA A 95 17.12 -47.22 23.31
N GLU A 96 17.81 -48.05 22.55
CA GLU A 96 18.80 -47.63 21.57
C GLU A 96 18.66 -48.49 20.30
N VAL A 97 18.73 -47.85 19.14
CA VAL A 97 18.55 -48.49 17.84
C VAL A 97 19.65 -48.03 16.90
N ASP A 98 20.35 -49.00 16.33
CA ASP A 98 21.25 -48.77 15.21
C ASP A 98 20.49 -49.03 13.92
N PHE A 99 20.57 -48.12 12.96
CA PHE A 99 19.87 -48.24 11.68
C PHE A 99 20.65 -47.58 10.54
N VAL A 100 20.31 -47.97 9.31
CA VAL A 100 20.79 -47.33 8.08
C VAL A 100 19.73 -46.34 7.60
N GLY A 101 20.12 -45.08 7.43
CA GLY A 101 19.27 -44.00 6.91
C GLY A 101 18.89 -44.18 5.43
N ILE A 102 18.09 -43.27 4.88
CA ILE A 102 17.77 -43.25 3.44
C ILE A 102 18.98 -42.84 2.58
N ASP A 103 19.95 -42.17 3.19
CA ASP A 103 21.21 -41.74 2.60
C ASP A 103 22.30 -42.83 2.64
N GLY A 104 22.00 -44.01 3.21
CA GLY A 104 22.90 -45.15 3.29
C GLY A 104 23.90 -45.12 4.44
N ARG A 105 23.87 -44.10 5.30
CA ARG A 105 24.77 -43.99 6.47
C ARG A 105 24.21 -44.68 7.71
N ARG A 106 25.09 -45.00 8.67
CA ARG A 106 24.71 -45.69 9.91
C ARG A 106 24.50 -44.72 11.05
N TYR A 107 23.35 -44.82 11.71
CA TYR A 107 22.94 -43.93 12.80
C TYR A 107 22.54 -44.71 14.03
N ARG A 108 22.77 -44.09 15.18
CA ARG A 108 22.33 -44.56 16.49
C ARG A 108 21.34 -43.56 17.08
N ALA A 109 20.09 -43.98 17.24
CA ALA A 109 19.09 -43.24 17.99
C ALA A 109 18.98 -43.84 19.39
N ARG A 110 19.03 -42.98 20.42
CA ARG A 110 18.95 -43.40 21.82
C ARG A 110 17.95 -42.54 22.58
N TRP A 111 17.08 -43.20 23.31
CA TRP A 111 16.17 -42.61 24.30
C TRP A 111 16.54 -43.14 25.68
N GLU A 112 16.61 -42.25 26.66
CA GLU A 112 16.90 -42.63 28.05
C GLU A 112 16.00 -41.88 29.04
N ALA A 113 15.66 -42.57 30.13
CA ALA A 113 14.90 -42.01 31.24
C ALA A 113 15.48 -42.47 32.57
N ASN A 114 15.82 -41.49 33.42
CA ASN A 114 16.46 -41.73 34.70
C ASN A 114 15.60 -41.14 35.83
N ARG A 115 15.71 -41.74 37.00
CA ARG A 115 15.23 -41.18 38.27
C ARG A 115 16.36 -40.40 38.93
N ALA A 116 16.00 -39.49 39.82
CA ALA A 116 16.97 -38.69 40.57
C ALA A 116 17.99 -39.61 41.27
N ARG A 117 19.28 -39.35 41.02
CA ARG A 117 20.42 -40.13 41.56
C ARG A 117 20.37 -41.63 41.20
N GLU A 118 19.66 -41.99 40.12
CA GLU A 118 19.49 -43.38 39.67
C GLU A 118 18.90 -44.31 40.74
N LYS A 119 18.13 -43.74 41.68
CA LYS A 119 17.45 -44.50 42.73
C LYS A 119 16.04 -44.86 42.30
N ALA A 120 15.62 -46.09 42.60
CA ALA A 120 14.28 -46.59 42.27
C ALA A 120 13.14 -45.73 42.84
N GLY A 121 13.33 -45.12 44.01
CA GLY A 121 12.38 -44.18 44.63
C GLY A 121 12.65 -42.71 44.32
N GLY A 122 13.57 -42.39 43.41
CA GLY A 122 13.87 -41.02 43.02
C GLY A 122 12.82 -40.43 42.08
N LYS A 123 12.71 -39.09 42.10
CA LYS A 123 11.87 -38.33 41.16
C LYS A 123 12.26 -38.59 39.72
N LEU A 124 11.28 -38.93 38.89
CA LEU A 124 11.47 -39.18 37.46
C LEU A 124 11.91 -37.89 36.75
N GLN A 125 13.02 -37.96 36.03
CA GLN A 125 13.59 -36.82 35.30
C GLN A 125 12.94 -36.68 33.90
N ALA A 126 13.26 -35.59 33.20
CA ALA A 126 12.94 -35.47 31.79
C ALA A 126 13.72 -36.53 31.00
N SER A 127 13.04 -37.17 30.03
CA SER A 127 13.70 -38.09 29.11
C SER A 127 14.67 -37.32 28.20
N ARG A 128 15.72 -38.00 27.77
CA ARG A 128 16.71 -37.47 26.83
C ARG A 128 16.69 -38.30 25.57
N GLN A 129 16.94 -37.64 24.44
CA GLN A 129 17.06 -38.28 23.14
C GLN A 129 18.34 -37.82 22.48
N SER A 130 19.01 -38.72 21.78
CA SER A 130 20.21 -38.39 21.04
C SER A 130 20.28 -39.17 19.74
N LEU A 131 20.74 -38.49 18.69
CA LEU A 131 21.03 -39.09 17.39
C LEU A 131 22.53 -38.92 17.11
N ARG A 132 23.20 -40.03 16.83
CA ARG A 132 24.63 -40.07 16.54
C ARG A 132 24.88 -40.70 15.18
N ASP A 133 25.78 -40.13 14.40
CA ASP A 133 26.38 -40.78 13.23
C ASP A 133 27.42 -41.80 13.76
N ILE A 134 27.24 -43.08 13.43
CA ILE A 134 28.11 -44.16 13.91
C ILE A 134 29.44 -44.14 13.16
N ASP A 135 29.44 -43.77 11.87
CA ASP A 135 30.62 -43.82 11.02
C ASP A 135 31.58 -42.67 11.34
N LEU A 136 31.03 -41.50 11.67
CA LEU A 136 31.79 -40.30 12.05
C LEU A 136 31.96 -40.13 13.57
N ASP A 137 31.36 -41.03 14.36
CA ASP A 137 31.26 -40.95 15.82
C ASP A 137 30.74 -39.59 16.34
N GLN A 138 29.91 -38.91 15.53
CA GLN A 138 29.49 -37.53 15.74
C GLN A 138 28.07 -37.44 16.31
N LEU A 139 27.90 -36.68 17.39
CA LEU A 139 26.57 -36.34 17.91
C LEU A 139 25.90 -35.30 17.00
N LEU A 140 24.77 -35.67 16.40
CA LEU A 140 24.03 -34.82 15.45
C LEU A 140 22.96 -33.99 16.14
N ALA A 141 22.27 -34.57 17.12
CA ALA A 141 21.23 -33.89 17.85
C ALA A 141 21.07 -34.47 19.26
N SER A 142 20.82 -33.61 20.23
CA SER A 142 20.49 -33.98 21.62
C SER A 142 19.29 -33.22 22.19
N GLN A 143 18.86 -32.15 21.50
CA GLN A 143 17.65 -31.41 21.85
C GLN A 143 16.43 -32.06 21.19
N LYS A 144 15.31 -32.16 21.92
CA LYS A 144 14.11 -32.89 21.46
C LYS A 144 13.59 -32.44 20.09
N VAL A 145 13.56 -31.14 19.82
CA VAL A 145 13.05 -30.57 18.55
C VAL A 145 14.01 -30.86 17.40
N GLU A 146 15.31 -30.60 17.61
CA GLU A 146 16.36 -30.86 16.62
C GLU A 146 16.48 -32.35 16.30
N PHE A 147 16.43 -33.20 17.34
CA PHE A 147 16.42 -34.66 17.21
C PHE A 147 15.28 -35.12 16.32
N LYS A 148 14.06 -34.62 16.54
CA LYS A 148 12.90 -34.97 15.70
C LYS A 148 13.14 -34.59 14.23
N ILE A 149 13.60 -33.38 13.96
CA ILE A 149 13.82 -32.88 12.59
C ILE A 149 14.92 -33.69 11.89
N GLN A 150 16.06 -33.89 12.55
CA GLN A 150 17.19 -34.64 12.01
C GLN A 150 16.84 -36.11 11.79
N LEU A 151 16.16 -36.74 12.75
CA LEU A 151 15.72 -38.12 12.60
C LEU A 151 14.75 -38.29 11.44
N GLU A 152 13.71 -37.46 11.35
CA GLU A 152 12.73 -37.54 10.23
C GLU A 152 13.41 -37.33 8.87
N SER A 153 14.42 -36.45 8.82
CA SER A 153 15.24 -36.22 7.62
C SER A 153 16.08 -37.45 7.23
N VAL A 154 16.74 -38.09 8.19
CA VAL A 154 17.63 -39.23 7.97
C VAL A 154 16.86 -40.55 7.78
N LEU A 155 15.76 -40.73 8.49
CA LEU A 155 14.90 -41.91 8.41
C LEU A 155 13.96 -41.85 7.20
N GLY A 156 13.61 -40.65 6.74
CA GLY A 156 12.67 -40.40 5.63
C GLY A 156 11.18 -40.58 6.00
N LEU A 157 10.88 -40.88 7.27
CA LEU A 157 9.53 -41.17 7.75
C LEU A 157 9.30 -40.48 9.10
N ASN A 158 8.10 -39.94 9.31
CA ASN A 158 7.66 -39.49 10.62
C ASN A 158 7.09 -40.65 11.46
N PHE A 159 6.75 -40.39 12.72
CA PHE A 159 6.23 -41.42 13.64
C PHE A 159 5.01 -42.17 13.09
N GLU A 160 3.99 -41.44 12.64
CA GLU A 160 2.75 -42.04 12.12
C GLU A 160 3.00 -42.87 10.85
N GLN A 161 3.91 -42.41 10.00
CA GLN A 161 4.30 -43.12 8.79
C GLN A 161 5.07 -44.39 9.11
N PHE A 162 5.96 -44.34 10.09
CA PHE A 162 6.73 -45.50 10.54
C PHE A 162 5.84 -46.60 11.10
N THR A 163 4.83 -46.26 11.92
CA THR A 163 3.91 -47.25 12.51
C THR A 163 2.90 -47.80 11.51
N ARG A 164 2.62 -47.06 10.42
CA ARG A 164 1.73 -47.53 9.35
C ARG A 164 2.45 -48.33 8.25
N ALA A 165 3.73 -48.06 7.99
CA ALA A 165 4.46 -48.65 6.86
C ALA A 165 5.54 -49.68 7.24
N VAL A 166 6.23 -49.49 8.39
CA VAL A 166 7.38 -50.34 8.79
C VAL A 166 7.02 -51.22 9.96
N LEU A 167 6.51 -50.63 11.04
CA LEU A 167 6.13 -51.36 12.25
C LEU A 167 4.61 -51.46 12.37
N LEU A 168 4.03 -52.51 11.77
CA LEU A 168 2.61 -52.81 11.90
C LEU A 168 2.29 -53.33 13.31
N ALA A 169 2.02 -52.41 14.23
CA ALA A 169 1.60 -52.75 15.58
C ALA A 169 0.25 -53.51 15.56
N GLN A 170 0.06 -54.40 16.54
CA GLN A 170 -1.18 -55.13 16.73
C GLN A 170 -2.35 -54.12 16.87
N SER A 171 -3.38 -54.25 16.02
CA SER A 171 -4.53 -53.33 15.81
C SER A 171 -4.35 -52.13 14.86
N GLU A 172 -3.14 -51.65 14.57
CA GLU A 172 -2.94 -50.50 13.65
C GLU A 172 -3.04 -50.88 12.17
N PHE A 173 -2.81 -52.15 11.80
CA PHE A 173 -3.03 -52.61 10.42
C PHE A 173 -4.49 -52.42 9.96
N SER A 174 -5.44 -52.70 10.87
CA SER A 174 -6.87 -52.43 10.61
C SER A 174 -7.15 -50.94 10.48
N ALA A 175 -6.40 -50.08 11.19
CA ALA A 175 -6.53 -48.63 11.07
C ALA A 175 -6.00 -48.11 9.72
N PHE A 176 -4.92 -48.68 9.18
CA PHE A 176 -4.46 -48.38 7.83
C PHE A 176 -5.50 -48.73 6.75
N LEU A 177 -6.13 -49.91 6.85
CA LEU A 177 -7.21 -50.31 5.94
C LEU A 177 -8.47 -49.44 6.10
N LYS A 178 -8.75 -48.96 7.31
CA LYS A 178 -9.90 -48.11 7.62
C LYS A 178 -9.63 -46.61 7.52
N ALA A 179 -8.40 -46.18 7.25
CA ALA A 179 -8.03 -44.78 7.12
C ALA A 179 -8.88 -44.11 6.03
N ASN A 180 -9.24 -42.85 6.27
CA ASN A 180 -9.92 -42.04 5.26
C ASN A 180 -8.98 -41.75 4.08
N ASP A 181 -9.57 -41.33 2.95
CA ASP A 181 -8.82 -41.14 1.71
C ASP A 181 -7.73 -40.07 1.81
N ASN A 182 -7.91 -39.07 2.68
CA ASN A 182 -6.91 -38.02 2.92
C ASN A 182 -5.66 -38.58 3.62
N GLU A 183 -5.84 -39.27 4.75
CA GLU A 183 -4.75 -39.88 5.51
C GLU A 183 -4.01 -40.94 4.68
N ARG A 184 -4.74 -41.70 3.87
CA ARG A 184 -4.15 -42.68 2.94
C ARG A 184 -3.33 -41.97 1.86
N SER A 185 -3.84 -40.87 1.31
CA SER A 185 -3.14 -40.09 0.29
C SER A 185 -1.85 -39.48 0.83
N GLU A 186 -1.85 -38.90 2.04
CA GLU A 186 -0.64 -38.33 2.65
C GLU A 186 0.47 -39.38 2.91
N LEU A 187 0.08 -40.60 3.27
CA LEU A 187 1.00 -41.72 3.45
C LEU A 187 1.63 -42.16 2.12
N LEU A 188 0.78 -42.38 1.12
CA LEU A 188 1.20 -42.79 -0.22
C LEU A 188 2.07 -41.71 -0.88
N GLU A 189 1.77 -40.44 -0.63
CA GLU A 189 2.51 -39.31 -1.20
C GLU A 189 3.99 -39.34 -0.79
N LYS A 190 4.28 -39.55 0.50
CA LYS A 190 5.68 -39.60 0.97
C LYS A 190 6.38 -40.92 0.64
N LEU A 191 5.64 -42.04 0.59
CA LEU A 191 6.19 -43.33 0.16
C LEU A 191 6.61 -43.31 -1.32
N THR A 192 5.90 -42.56 -2.15
CA THR A 192 6.13 -42.46 -3.60
C THR A 192 6.93 -41.22 -4.00
N ASP A 193 7.41 -40.43 -3.04
CA ASP A 193 8.08 -39.13 -3.25
C ASP A 193 7.28 -38.18 -4.16
N THR A 194 5.95 -38.23 -4.08
CA THR A 194 5.05 -37.38 -4.87
C THR A 194 4.73 -36.04 -4.19
N ALA A 195 5.54 -35.65 -3.19
CA ALA A 195 5.45 -34.35 -2.49
C ALA A 195 5.53 -33.13 -3.42
N LEU A 196 6.08 -33.32 -4.61
CA LEU A 196 6.07 -32.33 -5.69
C LEU A 196 4.63 -31.90 -6.08
N TYR A 197 3.69 -32.85 -6.16
CA TYR A 197 2.34 -32.59 -6.65
C TYR A 197 1.51 -31.78 -5.64
N THR A 198 1.67 -32.06 -4.35
CA THR A 198 1.03 -31.26 -3.29
C THR A 198 1.58 -29.83 -3.24
N ARG A 199 2.89 -29.65 -3.45
CA ARG A 199 3.49 -28.30 -3.60
C ARG A 199 2.94 -27.56 -4.83
N LEU A 200 2.76 -28.26 -5.94
CA LEU A 200 2.20 -27.70 -7.16
C LEU A 200 0.73 -27.27 -6.96
N GLY A 201 -0.06 -28.12 -6.30
CA GLY A 201 -1.46 -27.83 -5.95
C GLY A 201 -1.59 -26.60 -5.05
N ARG A 202 -0.75 -26.49 -4.01
CA ARG A 202 -0.72 -25.31 -3.14
C ARG A 202 -0.39 -24.04 -3.92
N ARG A 203 0.64 -24.08 -4.78
CA ARG A 203 1.02 -22.93 -5.61
C ARG A 203 -0.07 -22.50 -6.58
N ALA A 204 -0.81 -23.45 -7.16
CA ALA A 204 -1.95 -23.16 -8.04
C ALA A 204 -3.11 -22.51 -7.26
N PHE A 205 -3.39 -22.96 -6.04
CA PHE A 205 -4.38 -22.35 -5.16
C PHE A 205 -4.00 -20.91 -4.80
N ASP A 206 -2.75 -20.68 -4.38
CA ASP A 206 -2.25 -19.34 -4.05
C ASP A 206 -2.36 -18.38 -5.24
N LYS A 207 -1.99 -18.83 -6.44
CA LYS A 207 -2.15 -18.05 -7.68
C LYS A 207 -3.60 -17.73 -8.01
N THR A 208 -4.50 -18.68 -7.78
CA THR A 208 -5.94 -18.48 -7.98
C THR A 208 -6.49 -17.44 -7.01
N LYS A 209 -6.02 -17.46 -5.77
CA LYS A 209 -6.39 -16.48 -4.74
C LYS A 209 -5.92 -15.08 -5.12
N GLU A 210 -4.65 -14.92 -5.49
CA GLU A 210 -4.09 -13.64 -5.96
C GLU A 210 -4.87 -13.07 -7.16
N ALA A 211 -5.19 -13.92 -8.14
CA ALA A 211 -5.95 -13.52 -9.32
C ALA A 211 -7.38 -13.06 -8.96
N ARG A 212 -8.06 -13.76 -8.04
CA ARG A 212 -9.38 -13.36 -7.55
C ARG A 212 -9.37 -12.03 -6.81
N GLU A 213 -8.37 -11.80 -5.96
CA GLU A 213 -8.22 -10.54 -5.24
C GLU A 213 -7.98 -9.38 -6.21
N THR A 214 -7.12 -9.59 -7.21
CA THR A 214 -6.86 -8.60 -8.27
C THR A 214 -8.11 -8.28 -9.08
N HIS A 215 -8.86 -9.31 -9.49
CA HIS A 215 -10.12 -9.14 -10.22
C HIS A 215 -11.13 -8.35 -9.39
N LYS A 216 -11.28 -8.68 -8.10
CA LYS A 216 -12.18 -7.97 -7.20
C LYS A 216 -11.80 -6.49 -7.08
N LEU A 217 -10.51 -6.18 -6.94
CA LEU A 217 -10.03 -4.80 -6.88
C LEU A 217 -10.39 -4.01 -8.15
N LEU A 218 -10.16 -4.62 -9.32
CA LEU A 218 -10.50 -4.01 -10.62
C LEU A 218 -12.02 -3.82 -10.77
N GLN A 219 -12.81 -4.77 -10.31
CA GLN A 219 -14.26 -4.70 -10.32
C GLN A 219 -14.78 -3.59 -9.39
N ASP A 220 -14.23 -3.48 -8.18
CA ASP A 220 -14.56 -2.41 -7.23
C ASP A 220 -14.20 -1.03 -7.81
N GLN A 221 -13.04 -0.89 -8.47
CA GLN A 221 -12.65 0.33 -9.19
C GLN A 221 -13.60 0.65 -10.35
N ALA A 222 -14.01 -0.35 -11.13
CA ALA A 222 -14.95 -0.18 -12.23
C ALA A 222 -16.36 0.21 -11.74
N THR A 223 -16.75 -0.22 -10.54
CA THR A 223 -18.06 0.11 -9.95
C THR A 223 -18.20 1.60 -9.65
N GLY A 224 -17.10 2.29 -9.34
CA GLY A 224 -17.07 3.75 -9.16
C GLY A 224 -17.08 4.55 -10.47
N VAL A 225 -16.83 3.91 -11.61
CA VAL A 225 -16.83 4.52 -12.95
C VAL A 225 -17.86 3.78 -13.80
N THR A 226 -19.12 3.83 -13.41
CA THR A 226 -20.22 3.36 -14.25
C THR A 226 -20.28 4.25 -15.49
N PRO A 227 -19.92 3.76 -16.68
CA PRO A 227 -20.08 4.53 -17.90
C PRO A 227 -21.59 4.79 -18.07
N LEU A 228 -21.97 6.02 -18.43
CA LEU A 228 -23.34 6.28 -18.86
C LEU A 228 -23.71 5.29 -19.98
N SER A 229 -24.99 4.90 -20.02
CA SER A 229 -25.48 4.10 -21.14
C SER A 229 -25.15 4.83 -22.46
N PRO A 230 -24.85 4.10 -23.53
CA PRO A 230 -24.51 4.71 -24.82
C PRO A 230 -25.57 5.72 -25.29
N GLU A 231 -26.84 5.44 -25.00
CA GLU A 231 -28.00 6.28 -25.29
C GLU A 231 -27.97 7.60 -24.48
N ALA A 232 -27.76 7.54 -23.17
CA ALA A 232 -27.70 8.73 -22.32
C ALA A 232 -26.48 9.62 -22.66
N ARG A 233 -25.36 9.00 -23.06
CA ARG A 233 -24.19 9.73 -23.55
C ARG A 233 -24.47 10.42 -24.88
N ALA A 234 -25.10 9.74 -25.83
CA ALA A 234 -25.46 10.32 -27.12
C ALA A 234 -26.41 11.52 -26.95
N GLU A 235 -27.39 11.44 -26.05
CA GLU A 235 -28.29 12.55 -25.74
C GLU A 235 -27.53 13.76 -25.16
N LEU A 236 -26.58 13.54 -24.26
CA LEU A 236 -25.74 14.60 -23.69
C LEU A 236 -24.84 15.24 -24.76
N ASP A 237 -24.24 14.44 -25.63
CA ASP A 237 -23.40 14.93 -26.73
C ASP A 237 -24.23 15.78 -27.72
N GLU A 238 -25.46 15.37 -28.01
CA GLU A 238 -26.38 16.14 -28.87
C GLU A 238 -26.76 17.48 -28.22
N ARG A 239 -27.13 17.47 -26.93
CA ARG A 239 -27.40 18.70 -26.15
C ARG A 239 -26.20 19.63 -26.09
N PHE A 240 -24.99 19.10 -25.89
CA PHE A 240 -23.76 19.87 -25.89
C PHE A 240 -23.51 20.54 -27.24
N ASN A 241 -23.64 19.78 -28.32
CA ASN A 241 -23.44 20.29 -29.68
C ASN A 241 -24.46 21.38 -30.03
N GLU A 242 -25.72 21.21 -29.63
CA GLU A 242 -26.77 22.21 -29.84
C GLU A 242 -26.48 23.48 -29.02
N ALA A 243 -26.16 23.36 -27.74
CA ALA A 243 -25.78 24.50 -26.90
C ALA A 243 -24.55 25.25 -27.46
N GLN A 244 -23.57 24.51 -28.00
CA GLN A 244 -22.39 25.11 -28.61
C GLN A 244 -22.71 25.88 -29.90
N ARG A 245 -23.66 25.38 -30.71
CA ARG A 245 -24.15 26.09 -31.90
C ARG A 245 -24.89 27.37 -31.52
N GLN A 246 -25.77 27.30 -30.52
CA GLN A 246 -26.50 28.46 -30.01
C GLN A 246 -25.56 29.53 -29.46
N LEU A 247 -24.54 29.13 -28.68
CA LEU A 247 -23.53 30.05 -28.16
C LEU A 247 -22.80 30.78 -29.31
N LYS A 248 -22.38 30.06 -30.35
CA LYS A 248 -21.72 30.67 -31.52
C LYS A 248 -22.65 31.65 -32.24
N ALA A 249 -23.92 31.31 -32.43
CA ALA A 249 -24.89 32.19 -33.06
C ALA A 249 -25.11 33.48 -32.25
N GLN A 250 -25.25 33.35 -30.92
CA GLN A 250 -25.42 34.50 -30.02
C GLN A 250 -24.16 35.38 -29.97
N GLN A 251 -22.95 34.80 -30.01
CA GLN A 251 -21.71 35.58 -30.07
C GLN A 251 -21.60 36.40 -31.36
N VAL A 252 -22.05 35.87 -32.50
CA VAL A 252 -22.09 36.62 -33.77
C VAL A 252 -23.10 37.77 -33.67
N GLN A 253 -24.30 37.51 -33.15
CA GLN A 253 -25.31 38.55 -32.94
C GLN A 253 -24.82 39.66 -31.99
N LEU A 254 -24.17 39.28 -30.89
CA LEU A 254 -23.62 40.24 -29.92
C LEU A 254 -22.59 41.15 -30.59
N LYS A 255 -21.64 40.60 -31.34
CA LYS A 255 -20.65 41.40 -32.09
C LYS A 255 -21.30 42.37 -33.07
N GLN A 256 -22.37 41.93 -33.75
CA GLN A 256 -23.10 42.78 -34.68
C GLN A 256 -23.81 43.93 -33.95
N LEU A 257 -24.42 43.67 -32.79
CA LEU A 257 -25.05 44.68 -31.95
C LEU A 257 -24.03 45.66 -31.35
N GLU A 258 -22.85 45.19 -30.95
CA GLU A 258 -21.76 46.04 -30.46
C GLU A 258 -21.27 47.01 -31.55
N LEU A 259 -21.14 46.53 -32.78
CA LEU A 259 -20.81 47.37 -33.95
C LEU A 259 -21.90 48.41 -34.24
N GLN A 260 -23.17 48.02 -34.17
CA GLN A 260 -24.29 48.97 -34.34
C GLN A 260 -24.31 50.02 -33.23
N HIS A 261 -24.08 49.61 -31.99
CA HIS A 261 -24.08 50.52 -30.85
C HIS A 261 -22.90 51.50 -30.87
N THR A 262 -21.71 51.05 -31.27
CA THR A 262 -20.55 51.94 -31.48
C THR A 262 -20.81 52.93 -32.60
N TRP A 263 -21.33 52.48 -33.75
CA TRP A 263 -21.73 53.38 -34.84
C TRP A 263 -22.77 54.44 -34.41
N LEU A 264 -23.78 54.06 -33.63
CA LEU A 264 -24.78 55.01 -33.11
C LEU A 264 -24.17 56.02 -32.14
N LYS A 265 -23.19 55.61 -31.31
CA LYS A 265 -22.46 56.51 -30.42
C LYS A 265 -21.64 57.52 -31.21
N ASP A 266 -20.90 57.06 -32.21
CA ASP A 266 -20.05 57.91 -33.06
C ASP A 266 -20.91 58.90 -33.85
N LEU A 267 -22.04 58.45 -34.39
CA LEU A 267 -23.01 59.32 -35.08
C LEU A 267 -23.51 60.43 -34.15
N ARG A 268 -23.85 60.11 -32.90
CA ARG A 268 -24.33 61.08 -31.92
C ARG A 268 -23.24 62.10 -31.56
N GLN A 269 -22.01 61.63 -31.36
CA GLN A 269 -20.87 62.53 -31.11
C GLN A 269 -20.64 63.49 -32.28
N LEU A 270 -20.67 62.99 -33.53
CA LEU A 270 -20.51 63.83 -34.71
C LEU A 270 -21.65 64.85 -34.86
N GLN A 271 -22.88 64.48 -34.49
CA GLN A 271 -24.02 65.41 -34.47
C GLN A 271 -23.83 66.50 -33.42
N ASP A 272 -23.38 66.15 -32.22
CA ASP A 272 -23.11 67.11 -31.14
C ASP A 272 -21.95 68.06 -31.54
N GLU A 273 -20.89 67.54 -32.16
CA GLU A 273 -19.77 68.33 -32.69
C GLU A 273 -20.22 69.28 -33.82
N GLN A 274 -21.04 68.80 -34.75
CA GLN A 274 -21.62 69.63 -35.81
C GLN A 274 -22.48 70.75 -35.22
N GLN A 275 -23.31 70.44 -34.24
CA GLN A 275 -24.17 71.43 -33.59
C GLN A 275 -23.33 72.48 -32.87
N SER A 276 -22.32 72.07 -32.09
CA SER A 276 -21.41 73.00 -31.42
C SER A 276 -20.65 73.88 -32.40
N ALA A 277 -20.14 73.33 -33.51
CA ALA A 277 -19.47 74.11 -34.54
C ALA A 277 -20.41 75.13 -35.21
N THR A 278 -21.69 74.76 -35.39
CA THR A 278 -22.72 75.65 -35.95
C THR A 278 -23.07 76.78 -34.99
N GLU A 279 -23.17 76.49 -33.69
CA GLU A 279 -23.36 77.49 -32.63
C GLU A 279 -22.15 78.44 -32.51
N GLN A 280 -20.92 77.92 -32.62
CA GLN A 280 -19.70 78.73 -32.63
C GLN A 280 -19.65 79.64 -33.87
N LEU A 281 -19.99 79.11 -35.05
CA LEU A 281 -20.04 79.89 -36.28
C LEU A 281 -21.08 81.02 -36.20
N THR A 282 -22.28 80.70 -35.72
CA THR A 282 -23.34 81.71 -35.55
C THR A 282 -22.95 82.76 -34.51
N GLY A 283 -22.34 82.36 -33.40
CA GLY A 283 -21.78 83.29 -32.41
C GLY A 283 -20.68 84.19 -32.98
N ALA A 284 -19.77 83.64 -33.79
CA ALA A 284 -18.72 84.42 -34.45
C ALA A 284 -19.28 85.41 -35.48
N LEU A 285 -20.30 85.00 -36.26
CA LEU A 285 -21.00 85.88 -37.20
C LEU A 285 -21.73 87.01 -36.47
N GLN A 286 -22.47 86.71 -35.41
CA GLN A 286 -23.13 87.72 -34.58
C GLN A 286 -22.12 88.68 -33.93
N HIS A 287 -20.98 88.17 -33.47
CA HIS A 287 -19.91 89.01 -32.94
C HIS A 287 -19.34 89.93 -34.03
N TRP A 288 -19.04 89.39 -35.21
CA TRP A 288 -18.59 90.16 -36.36
C TRP A 288 -19.60 91.26 -36.74
N ASP A 289 -20.90 90.94 -36.79
CA ASP A 289 -21.98 91.88 -37.06
C ASP A 289 -22.11 92.96 -35.98
N SER A 290 -22.01 92.61 -34.69
CA SER A 290 -22.07 93.61 -33.61
C SER A 290 -20.91 94.62 -33.67
N LEU A 291 -19.75 94.19 -34.16
CA LEU A 291 -18.60 95.05 -34.42
C LEU A 291 -18.72 95.86 -35.72
N ALA A 292 -19.81 95.78 -36.48
CA ALA A 292 -19.99 96.56 -37.71
C ALA A 292 -19.87 98.07 -37.44
N GLY A 293 -20.44 98.55 -36.33
CA GLY A 293 -20.34 99.96 -35.93
C GLY A 293 -18.91 100.38 -35.60
N GLU A 294 -18.14 99.53 -34.91
CA GLU A 294 -16.73 99.81 -34.58
C GLU A 294 -15.84 99.77 -35.83
N ARG A 295 -16.05 98.80 -36.72
CA ARG A 295 -15.37 98.73 -38.02
C ARG A 295 -15.61 100.00 -38.83
N LEU A 296 -16.85 100.48 -38.86
CA LEU A 296 -17.20 101.71 -39.59
C LEU A 296 -16.58 102.96 -38.94
N LYS A 297 -16.48 102.99 -37.60
CA LYS A 297 -15.70 104.03 -36.89
C LYS A 297 -14.22 103.95 -37.23
N LEU A 298 -13.62 102.75 -37.26
CA LEU A 298 -12.22 102.54 -37.61
C LEU A 298 -11.94 103.03 -39.03
N THR A 299 -12.76 102.65 -40.02
CA THR A 299 -12.63 103.13 -41.41
C THR A 299 -12.72 104.66 -41.49
N ARG A 300 -13.64 105.29 -40.75
CA ARG A 300 -13.71 106.77 -40.68
C ARG A 300 -12.47 107.38 -40.03
N LEU A 301 -11.95 106.77 -38.98
CA LEU A 301 -10.72 107.21 -38.30
C LEU A 301 -9.49 107.06 -39.21
N GLU A 302 -9.41 105.97 -39.99
CA GLU A 302 -8.37 105.77 -41.01
C GLU A 302 -8.46 106.82 -42.12
N GLN A 303 -9.67 107.18 -42.58
CA GLN A 303 -9.88 108.26 -43.55
C GLN A 303 -9.51 109.64 -43.00
N LEU A 304 -9.69 109.87 -41.70
CA LEU A 304 -9.32 111.12 -41.02
C LEU A 304 -7.84 111.15 -40.59
N ALA A 305 -7.15 110.01 -40.56
CA ALA A 305 -5.76 109.90 -40.14
C ALA A 305 -4.80 110.81 -40.94
N PRO A 306 -4.92 110.95 -42.28
CA PRO A 306 -4.10 111.88 -43.06
C PRO A 306 -4.31 113.34 -42.67
N GLN A 307 -5.50 113.74 -42.20
CA GLN A 307 -5.84 115.13 -41.85
C GLN A 307 -5.56 115.48 -40.39
N ARG A 308 -5.08 114.51 -39.58
CA ARG A 308 -4.82 114.69 -38.14
C ARG A 308 -3.88 115.85 -37.83
N HIS A 309 -2.89 116.09 -38.68
CA HIS A 309 -1.96 117.23 -38.57
C HIS A 309 -2.66 118.59 -38.69
N GLN A 310 -3.72 118.69 -39.52
CA GLN A 310 -4.48 119.92 -39.71
C GLN A 310 -5.34 120.25 -38.48
N PHE A 311 -5.95 119.23 -37.85
CA PHE A 311 -6.68 119.42 -36.60
C PHE A 311 -5.76 119.80 -35.44
N ALA A 312 -4.56 119.21 -35.37
CA ALA A 312 -3.54 119.61 -34.40
C ALA A 312 -3.11 121.07 -34.61
N ARG A 313 -2.89 121.47 -35.87
CA ARG A 313 -2.53 122.85 -36.24
C ARG A 313 -3.65 123.85 -35.93
N LYS A 314 -4.92 123.48 -36.16
CA LYS A 314 -6.08 124.31 -35.79
C LYS A 314 -6.13 124.52 -34.28
N ARG A 315 -5.96 123.47 -33.47
CA ARG A 315 -5.89 123.58 -32.00
C ARG A 315 -4.78 124.52 -31.54
N GLU A 316 -3.60 124.39 -32.12
CA GLU A 316 -2.45 125.26 -31.84
C GLU A 316 -2.75 126.72 -32.18
N LEU A 317 -3.35 126.97 -33.35
CA LEU A 317 -3.74 128.31 -33.79
C LEU A 317 -4.85 128.91 -32.92
N THR A 318 -5.86 128.13 -32.54
CA THR A 318 -6.92 128.59 -31.63
C THR A 318 -6.34 128.97 -30.26
N ALA A 319 -5.42 128.17 -29.72
CA ALA A 319 -4.73 128.49 -28.46
C ALA A 319 -3.91 129.80 -28.53
N ARG A 320 -3.39 130.16 -29.72
CA ARG A 320 -2.69 131.42 -29.95
C ARG A 320 -3.63 132.61 -30.17
N LEU A 321 -4.82 132.39 -30.73
CA LEU A 321 -5.80 133.46 -30.99
C LEU A 321 -6.47 133.99 -29.72
N THR A 322 -6.73 133.15 -28.72
CA THR A 322 -7.38 133.55 -27.46
C THR A 322 -6.62 134.65 -26.70
N PRO A 323 -5.29 134.54 -26.46
CA PRO A 323 -4.53 135.62 -25.81
C PRO A 323 -4.40 136.87 -26.67
N LEU A 324 -4.31 136.73 -28.00
CA LEU A 324 -4.25 137.86 -28.93
C LEU A 324 -5.57 138.66 -28.96
N ALA A 325 -6.72 137.99 -28.93
CA ALA A 325 -8.01 138.65 -28.83
C ALA A 325 -8.17 139.42 -27.50
N ALA A 326 -7.66 138.86 -26.40
CA ALA A 326 -7.63 139.53 -25.10
C ALA A 326 -6.71 140.76 -25.11
N GLN A 327 -5.54 140.69 -25.75
CA GLN A 327 -4.64 141.83 -25.91
C GLN A 327 -5.27 142.95 -26.74
N ILE A 328 -5.95 142.62 -27.84
CA ILE A 328 -6.63 143.62 -28.68
C ILE A 328 -7.72 144.34 -27.87
N GLN A 329 -8.57 143.61 -27.13
CA GLN A 329 -9.58 144.23 -26.25
C GLN A 329 -8.97 145.15 -25.18
N GLN A 330 -7.81 144.78 -24.62
CA GLN A 330 -7.13 145.59 -23.62
C GLN A 330 -6.58 146.89 -24.23
N HIS A 331 -5.99 146.81 -25.42
CA HIS A 331 -5.52 148.00 -26.14
C HIS A 331 -6.67 148.91 -26.57
N THR A 332 -7.81 148.36 -27.02
CA THR A 332 -8.98 149.18 -27.37
C THR A 332 -9.52 149.93 -26.15
N ARG A 333 -9.55 149.29 -24.96
CA ARG A 333 -9.97 149.94 -23.70
C ARG A 333 -9.03 151.08 -23.28
N GLN A 334 -7.72 150.87 -23.36
CA GLN A 334 -6.74 151.92 -23.07
C GLN A 334 -6.86 153.11 -24.04
N GLN A 335 -7.17 152.85 -25.31
CA GLN A 335 -7.31 153.90 -26.32
C GLN A 335 -8.58 154.72 -26.13
N THR A 336 -9.68 154.13 -25.64
CA THR A 336 -10.88 154.87 -25.22
C THR A 336 -10.65 155.71 -23.97
N GLU A 337 -9.90 155.22 -22.98
CA GLU A 337 -9.60 155.99 -21.75
C GLU A 337 -8.65 157.19 -22.00
N LEU A 338 -7.78 157.11 -23.01
CA LEU A 338 -6.87 158.19 -23.37
C LEU A 338 -7.52 159.31 -24.22
N ASN A 339 -8.64 159.03 -24.90
CA ASN A 339 -9.37 160.02 -25.69
C ASN A 339 -10.46 160.78 -24.88
N GLU A 340 -10.69 160.40 -23.62
CA GLU A 340 -11.63 161.07 -22.70
C GLU A 340 -10.95 162.05 -21.72
N ARG A 341 -9.66 162.38 -21.93
CA ARG A 341 -8.91 163.47 -21.26
C ARG A 341 -8.41 164.48 -22.28
#